data_AF-A0A5B6ZHU3-F1
#
_entry.id   AF-A0A5B6ZHU3-F1
#
_cell.length_a   1.000
_cell.length_b   1.000
_cell.length_c   1.000
_cell.angle_alpha   90.00
_cell.angle_beta   90.00
_cell.angle_gamma   90.00
#
_symmetry.space_group_name_H-M   'P 1'
#
loop_
_entity.id
_entity.type
_entity.pdbx_description
1 polymer ?
#
loop_
_entity_poly.entity_id
_entity_poly.type
_entity_poly.pdbx_seq_one_letter_code
_entity_poly.pdbx_strand_id
1 'polypeptide(L)'
;SPLPTNSFFQNFVLNKGDQPEYIHPYLIKSSLSSLTLCYPSQFSNSDFINQIFKADLTISISNNTNPNSTHIISSYTDLSVTLDLPSSNLRFFLVRGSPFLTCAVTGGVSLSISTIHDIYQLSSNSSLTKYTINLNNNQTWILYSSSPVNLTHDISTITFSGFSGIIRIAILPNSDPQYETILNRFSSCYPVSGDAVFMEPYCLEYKWEKKGWGDLL
;
A
#
# COMPACT_ATOMS: atom_id res chain seq x y z
N SER A 1 3.49 24.58 1.19
CA SER A 1 4.41 24.49 2.33
C SER A 1 5.76 23.97 1.88
N PRO A 2 6.88 24.38 2.50
CA PRO A 2 8.19 23.79 2.20
C PRO A 2 8.14 22.27 2.49
N LEU A 3 8.88 21.46 1.73
CA LEU A 3 9.00 20.02 2.00
C LEU A 3 9.99 19.79 3.15
N PRO A 4 9.73 18.82 4.06
CA PRO A 4 10.63 18.54 5.16
C PRO A 4 11.92 17.89 4.67
N THR A 5 13.01 18.15 5.39
CA THR A 5 14.29 17.45 5.23
C THR A 5 14.45 16.40 6.31
N ASN A 6 15.24 15.35 6.05
CA ASN A 6 15.46 14.22 6.98
C ASN A 6 14.15 13.53 7.41
N SER A 7 13.16 13.50 6.52
CA SER A 7 11.90 12.82 6.76
C SER A 7 11.99 11.33 6.41
N PHE A 8 11.06 10.53 6.93
CA PHE A 8 10.96 9.10 6.61
C PHE A 8 10.51 8.81 5.17
N PHE A 9 10.15 9.85 4.42
CA PHE A 9 9.70 9.78 3.04
C PHE A 9 10.59 10.60 2.10
N GLN A 10 11.79 10.98 2.57
CA GLN A 10 12.70 11.87 1.88
C GLN A 10 12.99 11.41 0.44
N ASN A 11 13.13 10.11 0.23
CA ASN A 11 13.40 9.51 -1.09
C ASN A 11 12.27 9.73 -2.09
N PHE A 12 11.03 10.03 -1.66
CA PHE A 12 9.95 10.42 -2.57
C PHE A 12 10.11 11.85 -3.09
N VAL A 13 10.97 12.67 -2.46
CA VAL A 13 11.21 14.07 -2.88
C VAL A 13 12.50 14.20 -3.68
N LEU A 14 13.51 13.37 -3.39
CA LEU A 14 14.84 13.50 -3.99
C LEU A 14 14.89 12.95 -5.42
N ASN A 15 15.58 13.68 -6.31
CA ASN A 15 15.78 13.30 -7.71
C ASN A 15 14.46 12.99 -8.43
N LYS A 16 14.24 11.72 -8.81
CA LYS A 16 13.01 11.23 -9.45
C LYS A 16 11.95 10.75 -8.47
N GLY A 17 12.27 10.71 -7.18
CA GLY A 17 11.39 10.17 -6.15
C GLY A 17 11.28 8.63 -6.16
N ASP A 18 12.15 7.94 -6.91
CA ASP A 18 11.98 6.53 -7.29
C ASP A 18 12.78 5.52 -6.46
N GLN A 19 13.37 5.99 -5.36
CA GLN A 19 14.04 5.13 -4.38
C GLN A 19 13.03 4.64 -3.35
N PRO A 20 13.16 3.39 -2.88
CA PRO A 20 12.22 2.82 -1.91
C PRO A 20 12.30 3.55 -0.56
N GLU A 21 11.17 3.60 0.14
CA GLU A 21 11.06 4.05 1.52
C GLU A 21 10.44 3.00 2.42
N TYR A 22 10.94 2.92 3.65
CA TYR A 22 10.43 1.97 4.62
C TYR A 22 9.25 2.53 5.42
N ILE A 23 8.07 2.37 4.85
CA ILE A 23 6.79 2.68 5.48
C ILE A 23 6.29 1.41 6.17
N HIS A 24 6.73 1.21 7.41
CA HIS A 24 6.50 0.00 8.18
C HIS A 24 5.04 -0.49 8.07
N PRO A 25 4.82 -1.78 7.77
CA PRO A 25 5.81 -2.86 7.67
C PRO A 25 6.43 -3.05 6.26
N TYR A 26 6.18 -2.14 5.33
CA TYR A 26 6.49 -2.33 3.91
C TYR A 26 7.62 -1.44 3.40
N LEU A 27 8.38 -1.93 2.43
CA LEU A 27 9.13 -1.04 1.54
C LEU A 27 8.23 -0.61 0.38
N ILE A 28 8.14 0.69 0.14
CA ILE A 28 7.30 1.30 -0.87
C ILE A 28 8.16 2.03 -1.87
N LYS A 29 7.94 1.79 -3.16
CA LYS A 29 8.61 2.52 -4.25
C LYS A 29 7.56 3.06 -5.22
N SER A 30 7.62 4.34 -5.53
CA SER A 30 6.81 4.96 -6.57
C SER A 30 7.67 5.20 -7.80
N SER A 31 7.29 4.66 -8.95
CA SER A 31 8.04 4.85 -10.21
C SER A 31 7.15 4.53 -11.40
N LEU A 32 7.38 5.20 -12.54
CA LEU A 32 6.67 4.95 -13.79
C LEU A 32 5.14 4.92 -13.59
N SER A 33 4.59 5.92 -12.90
CA SER A 33 3.16 6.03 -12.61
C SER A 33 2.55 4.77 -11.97
N SER A 34 3.34 4.09 -11.14
CA SER A 34 2.95 2.92 -10.39
C SER A 34 3.50 2.99 -8.97
N LEU A 35 2.88 2.24 -8.07
CA LEU A 35 3.39 2.07 -6.71
C LEU A 35 3.64 0.59 -6.44
N THR A 36 4.88 0.27 -6.10
CA THR A 36 5.34 -1.06 -5.74
C THR A 36 5.41 -1.20 -4.23
N LEU A 37 4.78 -2.27 -3.73
CA LEU A 37 4.73 -2.73 -2.36
C LEU A 37 5.62 -3.96 -2.20
N CYS A 38 6.42 -3.98 -1.14
CA CYS A 38 7.29 -5.09 -0.76
C CYS A 38 7.12 -5.41 0.73
N TYR A 39 6.99 -6.69 1.05
CA TYR A 39 7.18 -7.18 2.42
C TYR A 39 8.60 -7.76 2.55
N PRO A 40 9.57 -6.97 3.04
CA PRO A 40 10.98 -7.32 2.87
C PRO A 40 11.40 -8.50 3.73
N SER A 41 12.13 -9.44 3.14
CA SER A 41 12.92 -10.40 3.90
C SER A 41 14.11 -9.69 4.56
N GLN A 42 14.40 -10.02 5.81
CA GLN A 42 15.59 -9.56 6.49
C GLN A 42 16.78 -10.46 6.13
N PHE A 43 17.87 -9.85 5.67
CA PHE A 43 19.16 -10.49 5.49
C PHE A 43 20.08 -9.99 6.60
N SER A 44 20.76 -10.90 7.29
CA SER A 44 21.68 -10.55 8.38
C SER A 44 22.99 -11.33 8.27
N ASN A 45 24.08 -10.67 8.65
CA ASN A 45 25.40 -11.28 8.86
C ASN A 45 26.04 -10.65 10.10
N SER A 46 27.34 -10.88 10.33
CA SER A 46 28.06 -10.32 11.49
C SER A 46 28.15 -8.79 11.48
N ASP A 47 28.06 -8.16 10.32
CA ASP A 47 28.41 -6.76 10.12
C ASP A 47 27.17 -5.87 9.98
N PHE A 48 26.09 -6.41 9.41
CA PHE A 48 24.87 -5.65 9.16
C PHE A 48 23.60 -6.50 9.07
N ILE A 49 22.47 -5.82 9.23
CA ILE A 49 21.13 -6.30 8.93
C ILE A 49 20.55 -5.40 7.84
N ASN A 50 19.98 -6.00 6.80
CA ASN A 50 19.40 -5.29 5.66
C ASN A 50 18.02 -5.85 5.30
N GLN A 51 17.16 -4.99 4.76
CA GLN A 51 15.85 -5.34 4.21
C GLN A 51 15.93 -5.34 2.69
N ILE A 52 15.68 -6.49 2.07
CA ILE A 52 15.79 -6.64 0.62
C ILE A 52 14.48 -6.20 -0.05
N PHE A 53 14.57 -5.21 -0.93
CA PHE A 53 13.44 -4.81 -1.77
C PHE A 53 13.21 -5.80 -2.91
N LYS A 54 11.98 -6.30 -3.03
CA LYS A 54 11.46 -7.07 -4.16
C LYS A 54 10.12 -6.50 -4.58
N ALA A 55 9.83 -6.49 -5.87
CA ALA A 55 8.56 -5.97 -6.37
C ALA A 55 7.43 -6.99 -6.18
N ASP A 56 7.04 -7.23 -4.91
CA ASP A 56 6.07 -8.25 -4.56
C ASP A 56 4.69 -7.96 -5.17
N LEU A 57 4.22 -6.71 -5.10
CA LEU A 57 3.02 -6.25 -5.79
C LEU A 57 3.23 -4.83 -6.35
N THR A 58 2.95 -4.59 -7.62
CA THR A 58 3.02 -3.27 -8.27
C THR A 58 1.65 -2.87 -8.81
N ILE A 59 1.14 -1.75 -8.31
CA ILE A 59 -0.20 -1.24 -8.62
C ILE A 59 -0.07 -0.13 -9.67
N SER A 60 -0.77 -0.27 -10.78
CA SER A 60 -0.81 0.71 -11.87
C SER A 60 -2.19 0.72 -12.55
N ILE A 61 -2.38 1.59 -13.54
CA ILE A 61 -3.52 1.52 -14.45
C ILE A 61 -3.11 0.91 -15.79
N SER A 62 -4.02 0.17 -16.43
CA SER A 62 -3.71 -0.56 -17.68
C SER A 62 -3.57 0.36 -18.90
N ASN A 63 -4.28 1.49 -18.94
CA ASN A 63 -4.33 2.40 -20.08
C ASN A 63 -3.69 3.76 -19.74
N ASN A 64 -2.47 3.75 -19.22
CA ASN A 64 -1.79 4.99 -18.84
C ASN A 64 -1.34 5.80 -20.06
N THR A 65 -1.87 7.01 -20.23
CA THR A 65 -1.48 7.93 -21.31
C THR A 65 -0.13 8.60 -21.08
N ASN A 66 0.36 8.62 -19.83
CA ASN A 66 1.66 9.15 -19.46
C ASN A 66 2.35 8.24 -18.42
N PRO A 67 2.88 7.08 -18.84
CA PRO A 67 3.46 6.09 -17.93
C PRO A 67 4.70 6.62 -17.21
N ASN A 68 5.40 7.61 -17.76
CA ASN A 68 6.62 8.14 -17.15
C ASN A 68 6.36 9.24 -16.10
N SER A 69 5.10 9.55 -15.79
CA SER A 69 4.80 10.56 -14.78
C SER A 69 5.26 10.11 -13.39
N THR A 70 5.86 11.03 -12.65
CA THR A 70 6.22 10.83 -11.25
C THR A 70 5.03 11.12 -10.35
N HIS A 71 5.07 10.62 -9.11
CA HIS A 71 4.09 11.01 -8.11
C HIS A 71 4.24 12.48 -7.70
N ILE A 72 3.20 12.97 -7.05
CA ILE A 72 3.17 14.27 -6.35
C ILE A 72 2.86 13.99 -4.88
N ILE A 73 3.56 14.66 -3.98
CA ILE A 73 3.20 14.66 -2.55
C ILE A 73 2.12 15.72 -2.34
N SER A 74 0.89 15.30 -2.07
CA SER A 74 -0.25 16.22 -1.90
C SER A 74 -0.49 16.61 -0.44
N SER A 75 -0.06 15.77 0.50
CA SER A 75 -0.05 16.09 1.93
C SER A 75 0.97 15.24 2.68
N TYR A 76 1.38 15.70 3.87
CA TYR A 76 2.21 14.95 4.79
C TYR A 76 1.97 15.43 6.23
N THR A 77 2.25 14.57 7.20
CA THR A 77 2.23 14.82 8.65
C THR A 77 3.45 14.12 9.29
N ASP A 78 3.57 14.13 10.61
CA ASP A 78 4.70 13.49 11.32
C ASP A 78 4.84 11.99 10.98
N LEU A 79 3.70 11.33 10.76
CA LEU A 79 3.59 9.88 10.56
C LEU A 79 2.99 9.48 9.20
N SER A 80 2.62 10.43 8.34
CA SER A 80 2.04 10.13 7.03
C SER A 80 2.59 10.95 5.86
N VAL A 81 2.48 10.37 4.66
CA VAL A 81 2.66 11.06 3.38
C VAL A 81 1.60 10.55 2.40
N THR A 82 0.99 11.46 1.64
CA THR A 82 0.02 11.12 0.59
C THR A 82 0.67 11.30 -0.77
N LEU A 83 0.68 10.22 -1.57
CA LEU A 83 1.18 10.24 -2.94
C LEU A 83 0.03 10.22 -3.93
N ASP A 84 -0.03 11.21 -4.80
CA ASP A 84 -0.94 11.25 -5.95
C ASP A 84 -0.19 10.86 -7.21
N LEU A 85 -0.74 9.93 -7.99
CA LEU A 85 -0.24 9.56 -9.32
C LEU A 85 -1.06 10.31 -10.38
N PRO A 86 -0.56 11.42 -10.94
CA PRO A 86 -1.37 12.35 -11.73
C PRO A 86 -1.93 11.74 -13.02
N SER A 87 -1.22 10.78 -13.60
CA SER A 87 -1.63 10.08 -14.81
C SER A 87 -2.60 8.92 -14.56
N SER A 88 -2.84 8.56 -13.29
CA SER A 88 -3.43 7.25 -12.94
C SER A 88 -4.71 7.32 -12.10
N ASN A 89 -5.18 8.51 -11.70
CA ASN A 89 -6.31 8.67 -10.76
C ASN A 89 -6.16 7.84 -9.47
N LEU A 90 -4.92 7.56 -9.07
CA LEU A 90 -4.58 6.81 -7.87
C LEU A 90 -4.00 7.76 -6.82
N ARG A 91 -4.51 7.64 -5.60
CA ARG A 91 -4.01 8.33 -4.42
C ARG A 91 -3.68 7.31 -3.34
N PHE A 92 -2.46 7.33 -2.85
CA PHE A 92 -1.99 6.42 -1.81
C PHE A 92 -1.83 7.16 -0.49
N PHE A 93 -2.48 6.67 0.56
CA PHE A 93 -2.29 7.15 1.92
C PHE A 93 -1.25 6.26 2.61
N LEU A 94 -0.01 6.75 2.71
CA LEU A 94 1.09 6.01 3.32
C LEU A 94 1.25 6.50 4.76
N VAL A 95 0.80 5.68 5.71
CA VAL A 95 0.85 5.99 7.14
C VAL A 95 1.74 4.95 7.82
N ARG A 96 2.75 5.42 8.57
CA ARG A 96 3.69 4.52 9.26
C ARG A 96 2.95 3.65 10.27
N GLY A 97 3.24 2.35 10.24
CA GLY A 97 2.63 1.37 11.12
C GLY A 97 1.30 0.81 10.63
N SER A 98 0.73 1.35 9.53
CA SER A 98 -0.48 0.79 8.95
C SER A 98 -0.19 -0.60 8.36
N PRO A 99 -0.91 -1.66 8.79
CA PRO A 99 -0.75 -2.98 8.19
C PRO A 99 -1.37 -3.06 6.79
N PHE A 100 -2.10 -2.04 6.36
CA PHE A 100 -2.71 -1.96 5.03
C PHE A 100 -2.05 -0.85 4.21
N LEU A 101 -1.66 -1.17 2.98
CA LEU A 101 -1.51 -0.18 1.93
C LEU A 101 -2.92 0.26 1.50
N THR A 102 -3.21 1.56 1.54
CA THR A 102 -4.52 2.09 1.14
C THR A 102 -4.40 2.95 -0.12
N CYS A 103 -5.18 2.62 -1.14
CA CYS A 103 -5.28 3.33 -2.41
C CYS A 103 -6.71 3.80 -2.64
N ALA A 104 -6.90 5.10 -2.87
CA ALA A 104 -8.14 5.66 -3.38
C ALA A 104 -8.06 5.77 -4.90
N VAL A 105 -9.11 5.27 -5.56
CA VAL A 105 -9.24 5.17 -7.00
C VAL A 105 -10.44 5.99 -7.47
N THR A 106 -10.22 6.93 -8.37
CA THR A 106 -11.28 7.79 -8.92
C THR A 106 -11.47 7.59 -10.42
N GLY A 107 -12.68 7.89 -10.91
CA GLY A 107 -12.94 7.92 -12.36
C GLY A 107 -13.16 6.58 -13.04
N GLY A 108 -13.35 5.48 -12.29
CA GLY A 108 -13.73 4.18 -12.87
C GLY A 108 -12.63 3.54 -13.73
N VAL A 109 -11.37 3.69 -13.33
CA VAL A 109 -10.21 3.27 -14.14
C VAL A 109 -9.95 1.77 -14.05
N SER A 110 -9.43 1.19 -15.14
CA SER A 110 -8.94 -0.19 -15.13
C SER A 110 -7.56 -0.26 -14.49
N LEU A 111 -7.47 -1.03 -13.40
CA LEU A 111 -6.25 -1.21 -12.63
C LEU A 111 -5.56 -2.52 -13.02
N SER A 112 -4.27 -2.57 -12.73
CA SER A 112 -3.44 -3.76 -12.80
C SER A 112 -2.61 -3.87 -11.53
N ILE A 113 -2.51 -5.09 -10.99
CA ILE A 113 -1.56 -5.45 -9.95
C ILE A 113 -0.65 -6.51 -10.52
N SER A 114 0.59 -6.15 -10.84
CA SER A 114 1.60 -7.09 -11.32
C SER A 114 2.56 -7.50 -10.22
N THR A 115 3.21 -8.65 -10.40
CA THR A 115 4.21 -9.19 -9.48
C THR A 115 5.37 -9.82 -10.26
N ILE A 116 6.55 -9.90 -9.64
CA ILE A 116 7.68 -10.67 -10.17
C ILE A 116 7.58 -12.17 -9.85
N HIS A 117 6.60 -12.54 -9.02
CA HIS A 117 6.32 -13.91 -8.60
C HIS A 117 5.17 -14.48 -9.42
N ASP A 118 4.95 -15.79 -9.38
CA ASP A 118 3.77 -16.39 -10.00
C ASP A 118 2.60 -16.37 -9.02
N ILE A 119 1.42 -16.01 -9.52
CA ILE A 119 0.15 -16.10 -8.80
C ILE A 119 -0.30 -17.55 -8.85
N TYR A 120 -0.12 -18.25 -7.74
CA TYR A 120 -0.52 -19.65 -7.60
C TYR A 120 -2.04 -19.78 -7.48
N GLN A 121 -2.66 -18.89 -6.71
CA GLN A 121 -4.09 -18.92 -6.48
C GLN A 121 -4.63 -17.52 -6.22
N LEU A 122 -5.79 -17.23 -6.82
CA LEU A 122 -6.62 -16.07 -6.51
C LEU A 122 -8.00 -16.57 -6.12
N SER A 123 -8.42 -16.29 -4.88
CA SER A 123 -9.75 -16.66 -4.38
C SER A 123 -10.51 -15.45 -3.88
N SER A 124 -11.83 -15.46 -4.00
CA SER A 124 -12.70 -14.35 -3.59
C SER A 124 -13.72 -14.78 -2.55
N ASN A 125 -14.23 -13.82 -1.78
CA ASN A 125 -15.43 -14.04 -0.98
C ASN A 125 -16.70 -13.92 -1.84
N SER A 126 -17.86 -14.27 -1.27
CA SER A 126 -19.16 -14.24 -1.96
C SER A 126 -19.59 -12.85 -2.40
N SER A 127 -19.18 -11.79 -1.70
CA SER A 127 -19.49 -10.40 -2.05
C SER A 127 -18.52 -9.75 -3.02
N LEU A 128 -17.45 -10.46 -3.44
CA LEU A 128 -16.41 -9.94 -4.34
C LEU A 128 -15.76 -8.64 -3.83
N THR A 129 -15.69 -8.47 -2.51
CA THR A 129 -15.05 -7.33 -1.85
C THR A 129 -13.76 -7.70 -1.13
N LYS A 130 -13.42 -8.99 -1.15
CA LYS A 130 -12.20 -9.53 -0.58
C LYS A 130 -11.63 -10.59 -1.50
N TYR A 131 -10.32 -10.52 -1.71
CA TYR A 131 -9.53 -11.47 -2.47
C TYR A 131 -8.31 -11.92 -1.69
N THR A 132 -8.01 -13.21 -1.72
CA THR A 132 -6.76 -13.78 -1.20
C THR A 132 -5.88 -14.16 -2.38
N ILE A 133 -4.65 -13.64 -2.38
CA ILE A 133 -3.64 -13.80 -3.43
C ILE A 133 -2.50 -14.63 -2.84
N ASN A 134 -2.32 -15.85 -3.33
CA ASN A 134 -1.21 -16.72 -2.96
C ASN A 134 -0.14 -16.67 -4.05
N LEU A 135 1.09 -16.32 -3.67
CA LEU A 135 2.24 -16.25 -4.56
C LEU A 135 3.15 -17.47 -4.39
N ASN A 136 3.90 -17.81 -5.43
CA ASN A 136 4.84 -18.96 -5.42
C ASN A 136 6.04 -18.79 -4.46
N ASN A 137 6.23 -17.59 -3.91
CA ASN A 137 7.26 -17.28 -2.91
C ASN A 137 6.79 -17.52 -1.46
N ASN A 138 5.65 -18.19 -1.26
CA ASN A 138 4.98 -18.44 0.02
C ASN A 138 4.38 -17.21 0.71
N GLN A 139 4.33 -16.05 0.06
CA GLN A 139 3.58 -14.91 0.58
C GLN A 139 2.09 -15.06 0.24
N THR A 140 1.25 -14.71 1.21
CA THR A 140 -0.20 -14.58 1.03
C THR A 140 -0.58 -13.14 1.27
N TRP A 141 -1.28 -12.54 0.32
CA TRP A 141 -1.77 -11.16 0.41
C TRP A 141 -3.29 -11.15 0.41
N ILE A 142 -3.89 -10.21 1.15
CA ILE A 142 -5.33 -10.01 1.15
C ILE A 142 -5.61 -8.62 0.58
N LEU A 143 -6.47 -8.58 -0.43
CA LEU A 143 -7.00 -7.37 -1.02
C LEU A 143 -8.46 -7.18 -0.59
N TYR A 144 -8.78 -6.00 -0.09
CA TYR A 144 -10.13 -5.55 0.21
C TYR A 144 -10.51 -4.40 -0.71
N SER A 145 -11.75 -4.38 -1.18
CA SER A 145 -12.32 -3.29 -1.97
C SER A 145 -13.59 -2.74 -1.30
N SER A 146 -13.81 -1.44 -1.43
CA SER A 146 -15.00 -0.76 -0.87
C SER A 146 -16.31 -1.16 -1.55
N SER A 147 -16.24 -1.73 -2.75
CA SER A 147 -17.38 -2.22 -3.53
C SER A 147 -16.99 -3.51 -4.26
N PRO A 148 -17.97 -4.36 -4.63
CA PRO A 148 -17.71 -5.56 -5.39
C PRO A 148 -16.91 -5.26 -6.67
N VAL A 149 -15.87 -6.04 -6.95
CA VAL A 149 -15.06 -5.90 -8.15
C VAL A 149 -14.70 -7.27 -8.69
N ASN A 150 -14.90 -7.50 -9.98
CA ASN A 150 -14.48 -8.76 -10.61
C ASN A 150 -13.00 -8.68 -10.98
N LEU A 151 -12.20 -9.54 -10.36
CA LEU A 151 -10.77 -9.68 -10.69
C LEU A 151 -10.55 -10.90 -11.59
N THR A 152 -9.73 -10.70 -12.62
CA THR A 152 -9.15 -11.79 -13.40
C THR A 152 -7.64 -11.76 -13.21
N HIS A 153 -6.97 -12.89 -13.42
CA HIS A 153 -5.52 -12.96 -13.34
C HIS A 153 -4.95 -13.83 -14.47
N ASP A 154 -3.70 -13.53 -14.83
CA ASP A 154 -2.81 -14.43 -15.54
C ASP A 154 -1.73 -14.95 -14.56
N ILE A 155 -0.57 -15.36 -15.07
CA ILE A 155 0.52 -15.91 -14.26
C ILE A 155 1.09 -14.88 -13.28
N SER A 156 1.13 -13.59 -13.62
CA SER A 156 1.84 -12.58 -12.82
C SER A 156 1.11 -11.24 -12.70
N THR A 157 -0.11 -11.15 -13.23
CA THR A 157 -0.89 -9.92 -13.28
C THR A 157 -2.34 -10.17 -12.91
N ILE A 158 -2.89 -9.35 -12.00
CA ILE A 158 -4.31 -9.28 -11.66
C ILE A 158 -4.88 -8.02 -12.29
N THR A 159 -6.02 -8.12 -12.98
CA THR A 159 -6.64 -6.98 -13.66
C THR A 159 -8.05 -6.69 -13.14
N PHE A 160 -8.41 -5.40 -13.16
CA PHE A 160 -9.68 -4.86 -12.67
C PHE A 160 -10.44 -4.27 -13.86
N SER A 161 -11.71 -4.64 -14.01
CA SER A 161 -12.59 -4.09 -15.06
C SER A 161 -13.29 -2.82 -14.60
N GLY A 162 -12.55 -1.72 -14.49
CA GLY A 162 -13.07 -0.40 -14.12
C GLY A 162 -13.51 -0.32 -12.65
N PHE A 163 -12.75 0.41 -11.84
CA PHE A 163 -13.01 0.53 -10.41
C PHE A 163 -12.97 1.99 -9.95
N SER A 164 -13.85 2.34 -9.01
CA SER A 164 -13.77 3.59 -8.25
C SER A 164 -14.17 3.31 -6.80
N GLY A 165 -13.34 3.76 -5.87
CA GLY A 165 -13.49 3.44 -4.46
C GLY A 165 -12.15 3.33 -3.74
N ILE A 166 -12.13 2.57 -2.65
CA ILE A 166 -10.93 2.31 -1.85
C ILE A 166 -10.51 0.85 -2.06
N ILE A 167 -9.21 0.66 -2.30
CA ILE A 167 -8.53 -0.64 -2.27
C ILE A 167 -7.58 -0.65 -1.08
N ARG A 168 -7.58 -1.73 -0.32
CA ARG A 168 -6.63 -1.96 0.78
C ARG A 168 -5.96 -3.30 0.61
N ILE A 169 -4.63 -3.33 0.69
CA ILE A 169 -3.85 -4.55 0.53
C ILE A 169 -3.00 -4.76 1.78
N ALA A 170 -3.02 -5.97 2.32
CA ALA A 170 -2.20 -6.35 3.46
C ALA A 170 -1.54 -7.70 3.22
N ILE A 171 -0.30 -7.87 3.72
CA ILE A 171 0.31 -9.19 3.84
C ILE A 171 -0.43 -9.96 4.95
N LEU A 172 -0.67 -11.25 4.73
CA LEU A 172 -1.12 -12.18 5.75
C LEU A 172 0.10 -12.91 6.34
N PRO A 173 0.55 -12.55 7.56
CA PRO A 173 1.74 -13.14 8.14
C PRO A 173 1.57 -14.65 8.34
N ASN A 174 2.53 -15.44 7.88
CA ASN A 174 2.56 -16.91 8.03
C ASN A 174 1.31 -17.63 7.51
N SER A 175 0.48 -16.99 6.67
CA SER A 175 -0.82 -17.51 6.23
C SER A 175 -1.73 -17.92 7.40
N ASP A 176 -1.62 -17.26 8.55
CA ASP A 176 -2.34 -17.62 9.78
C ASP A 176 -3.81 -17.13 9.74
N PRO A 177 -4.81 -18.03 9.86
CA PRO A 177 -6.23 -17.66 9.88
C PRO A 177 -6.63 -16.69 11.00
N GLN A 178 -5.88 -16.64 12.11
CA GLN A 178 -6.14 -15.70 13.20
C GLN A 178 -5.86 -14.27 12.75
N TYR A 179 -4.73 -14.04 12.08
CA TYR A 179 -4.39 -12.73 11.52
C TYR A 179 -5.35 -12.34 10.40
N GLU A 180 -5.80 -13.30 9.59
CA GLU A 180 -6.83 -13.04 8.59
C GLU A 180 -8.13 -12.54 9.23
N THR A 181 -8.56 -13.15 10.34
CA THR A 181 -9.75 -12.74 11.09
C THR A 181 -9.60 -11.31 11.62
N ILE A 182 -8.42 -10.96 12.15
CA ILE A 182 -8.10 -9.61 12.61
C ILE A 182 -8.13 -8.62 11.43
N LEU A 183 -7.43 -8.92 10.33
CA LEU A 183 -7.42 -8.06 9.14
C LEU A 183 -8.83 -7.84 8.59
N ASN A 184 -9.67 -8.88 8.55
CA ASN A 184 -11.07 -8.76 8.13
C ASN A 184 -11.83 -7.75 9.00
N ARG A 185 -11.69 -7.85 10.33
CA ARG A 185 -12.37 -6.97 11.30
C ARG A 185 -12.02 -5.49 11.11
N PHE A 186 -10.77 -5.17 10.79
CA PHE A 186 -10.27 -3.79 10.68
C PHE A 186 -10.14 -3.29 9.22
N SER A 187 -10.60 -4.09 8.25
CA SER A 187 -10.50 -3.79 6.81
C SER A 187 -11.30 -2.57 6.35
N SER A 188 -12.29 -2.10 7.12
CA SER A 188 -13.16 -0.98 6.72
C SER A 188 -12.70 0.40 7.21
N CYS A 189 -11.70 0.50 8.09
CA CYS A 189 -11.17 1.78 8.57
C CYS A 189 -9.68 1.94 8.25
N TYR A 190 -9.30 3.10 7.73
CA TYR A 190 -7.91 3.39 7.34
C TYR A 190 -7.46 4.77 7.79
N PRO A 191 -6.19 4.91 8.20
CA PRO A 191 -5.63 6.21 8.55
C PRO A 191 -5.30 7.00 7.27
N VAL A 192 -5.40 8.33 7.35
CA VAL A 192 -5.00 9.26 6.28
C VAL A 192 -3.93 10.24 6.74
N SER A 193 -3.84 10.48 8.05
CA SER A 193 -2.80 11.31 8.67
C SER A 193 -2.49 10.84 10.08
N GLY A 194 -1.33 11.26 10.61
CA GLY A 194 -0.90 10.93 11.96
C GLY A 194 0.05 11.98 12.51
N ASP A 195 -0.38 12.68 13.55
CA ASP A 195 0.40 13.72 14.23
C ASP A 195 0.97 13.21 15.55
N ALA A 196 2.17 13.63 15.88
CA ALA A 196 2.85 13.28 17.13
C ALA A 196 2.89 14.52 18.03
N VAL A 197 2.06 14.54 19.07
CA VAL A 197 1.85 15.72 19.91
C VAL A 197 2.29 15.50 21.36
N PHE A 198 2.94 16.50 21.94
CA PHE A 198 3.26 16.55 23.36
C PHE A 198 2.19 17.37 24.09
N MET A 199 1.12 16.71 24.53
CA MET A 199 0.02 17.36 25.26
C MET A 199 0.31 17.46 26.77
N GLU A 200 1.11 16.54 27.30
CA GLU A 200 1.44 16.45 28.73
C GLU A 200 2.96 16.25 28.91
N PRO A 201 3.55 16.64 30.05
CA PRO A 201 4.96 16.42 30.34
C PRO A 201 5.34 14.95 30.18
N TYR A 202 6.39 14.68 29.39
CA TYR A 202 6.93 13.34 29.14
C TYR A 202 5.96 12.35 28.47
N CYS A 203 4.88 12.84 27.87
CA CYS A 203 3.91 12.02 27.13
C CYS A 203 3.89 12.42 25.65
N LEU A 204 4.14 11.45 24.77
CA LEU A 204 3.94 11.59 23.33
C LEU A 204 2.64 10.88 22.95
N GLU A 205 1.68 11.63 22.44
CA GLU A 205 0.41 11.10 21.97
C GLU A 205 0.41 11.08 20.43
N TYR A 206 0.00 9.96 19.84
CA TYR A 206 -0.23 9.85 18.40
C TYR A 206 -1.70 10.04 18.08
N LYS A 207 -1.99 11.08 17.30
CA LYS A 207 -3.35 11.41 16.87
C LYS A 207 -3.54 11.02 15.41
N TRP A 208 -4.40 10.03 15.17
CA TRP A 208 -4.69 9.52 13.85
C TRP A 208 -5.97 10.14 13.29
N GLU A 209 -5.89 10.74 12.11
CA GLU A 209 -7.09 10.99 11.31
C GLU A 209 -7.41 9.73 10.49
N LYS A 210 -8.67 9.31 10.50
CA LYS A 210 -9.11 8.10 9.84
C LYS A 210 -10.36 8.31 9.01
N LYS A 211 -10.53 7.46 8.01
CA LYS A 211 -11.75 7.36 7.19
C LYS A 211 -12.28 5.92 7.21
N GLY A 212 -13.52 5.77 6.75
CA GLY A 212 -14.22 4.50 6.77
C GLY A 212 -14.87 4.20 8.12
N TRP A 213 -15.14 2.92 8.40
CA TRP A 213 -16.01 2.47 9.50
C TRP A 213 -15.27 1.54 10.45
N GLY A 214 -15.55 1.67 11.75
CA GLY A 214 -14.90 0.89 12.80
C GLY A 214 -13.60 1.53 13.32
N ASP A 215 -12.82 0.75 14.05
CA ASP A 215 -11.57 1.19 14.68
C ASP A 215 -10.36 0.98 13.76
N LEU A 216 -9.24 1.64 14.07
CA LEU A 216 -7.95 1.32 13.45
C LEU A 216 -7.34 0.09 14.14
N LEU A 217 -6.63 -0.73 13.35
CA LEU A 217 -5.74 -1.77 13.87
C LEU A 217 -4.41 -1.16 14.31
#